data_AF-A0A1S8ZMB0-F1
#
_entry.id   AF-A0A1S8ZMB0-F1
#
_cell.length_a   1.000
_cell.length_b   1.000
_cell.length_c   1.000
_cell.angle_alpha   90.00
_cell.angle_beta   90.00
_cell.angle_gamma   90.00
#
_symmetry.space_group_name_H-M   'P 1'
#
loop_
_entity.id
_entity.type
_entity.pdbx_description
1 polymer ?
#
loop_
_entity_poly.entity_id
_entity_poly.type
_entity_poly.pdbx_seq_one_letter_code
_entity_poly.pdbx_strand_id
1 'polypeptide(L)'
;MKKILLFNFLLISIFNPALAQETYWNIQSKVKTAEKAYSFNDPNYKFLYAISTGFGKSEKLSLANLSKDNVGVAIVLSEPSSGLVVYPAKYTFDNNKINISAVRSKTTGGVTDDMKEYVQKYLYKMEEVGSTKLFRQLLSDTPKTEGIFTQNSSEFIISEPNTLSFVRGDEDWMFVVSIDDKYKTFASPRIIMYAFKINISGRDIFNIKNSVDDMEKRRITRVENEKEEKEKSPLFHDLRTDDIGELLKELVLKEPFKSNQELQRNIEKLDTKITRFNLKEYAPQFNYFLTLDFSTFKKKDEFEKNELLNIQHLSAHALADYYFSQGDYDQAIGFYKKAAFDFPYEVSSGTTFIKDMERIIYDLSKSCYKAGRKDEAYGYLLGLIIDSQNNEALATKDLKSYLLDQKEEKRQFAVDLDSATKTIKPGKNGYSLTFIFKNKEVFFYPLSAKPIKEYQQQIKNSEIYNYLTQ
;
A
#
# COMPACT_ATOMS: atom_id res chain seq x y z
N MET A 1 -36.92 -19.30 1.81
CA MET A 1 -36.02 -20.46 1.58
C MET A 1 -35.03 -20.07 0.49
N LYS A 2 -33.70 -20.14 0.57
CA LYS A 2 -32.72 -20.49 1.61
C LYS A 2 -31.64 -19.40 1.55
N LYS A 3 -31.51 -18.62 2.61
CA LYS A 3 -30.29 -17.84 2.94
C LYS A 3 -29.28 -18.82 3.55
N ILE A 4 -28.74 -19.73 2.74
CA ILE A 4 -27.70 -20.69 3.15
C ILE A 4 -26.71 -20.80 1.99
N LEU A 5 -25.86 -19.79 1.80
CA LEU A 5 -24.73 -19.86 0.88
C LEU A 5 -23.73 -18.71 1.09
N LEU A 6 -23.43 -18.36 2.34
CA LEU A 6 -22.28 -17.49 2.67
C LEU A 6 -21.73 -17.73 4.09
N PHE A 7 -22.06 -18.88 4.68
CA PHE A 7 -21.59 -19.30 6.00
C PHE A 7 -20.91 -20.68 5.94
N ASN A 8 -20.16 -20.93 4.86
CA ASN A 8 -19.45 -22.20 4.63
C ASN A 8 -17.95 -22.04 4.31
N PHE A 9 -17.38 -20.84 4.41
CA PHE A 9 -15.94 -20.63 4.18
C PHE A 9 -15.08 -20.57 5.46
N LEU A 10 -15.72 -20.59 6.64
CA LEU A 10 -15.03 -20.68 7.94
C LEU A 10 -14.84 -22.13 8.44
N LEU A 11 -15.19 -23.11 7.62
CA LEU A 11 -15.02 -24.55 7.88
C LEU A 11 -14.33 -25.24 6.69
N ILE A 12 -13.27 -24.63 6.12
CA ILE A 12 -12.23 -25.44 5.46
C ILE A 12 -11.37 -26.03 6.57
N SER A 13 -11.99 -26.99 7.24
CA SER A 13 -11.37 -28.21 7.69
C SER A 13 -9.88 -28.18 8.05
N ILE A 14 -9.68 -28.14 9.36
CA ILE A 14 -8.58 -28.77 10.10
C ILE A 14 -8.64 -30.30 9.87
N PHE A 15 -8.62 -30.79 8.62
CA PHE A 15 -8.73 -32.24 8.34
C PHE A 15 -7.43 -33.00 8.60
N ASN A 16 -6.35 -32.34 9.02
CA ASN A 16 -5.16 -33.03 9.49
C ASN A 16 -4.33 -32.14 10.43
N PRO A 17 -4.61 -32.11 11.75
CA PRO A 17 -3.86 -31.28 12.69
C PRO A 17 -2.36 -31.62 12.69
N ALA A 18 -1.99 -32.86 12.34
CA ALA A 18 -0.60 -33.28 12.16
C ALA A 18 0.09 -32.55 10.98
N LEU A 19 -0.62 -32.27 9.89
CA LEU A 19 -0.07 -31.55 8.74
C LEU A 19 0.09 -30.05 9.04
N ALA A 20 -0.80 -29.47 9.84
CA ALA A 20 -0.71 -28.07 10.29
C ALA A 20 0.48 -27.82 11.26
N GLN A 21 1.01 -28.87 11.88
CA GLN A 21 2.21 -28.83 12.71
C GLN A 21 3.51 -28.93 11.91
N GLU A 22 3.44 -29.28 10.63
CA GLU A 22 4.63 -29.28 9.78
C GLU A 22 5.12 -27.84 9.55
N THR A 23 6.44 -27.68 9.50
CA THR A 23 7.06 -26.39 9.19
C THR A 23 8.30 -26.63 8.34
N TYR A 24 8.72 -25.62 7.58
CA TYR A 24 9.96 -25.67 6.82
C TYR A 24 11.16 -25.97 7.74
N TRP A 25 11.10 -25.56 9.01
CA TRP A 25 12.14 -25.88 10.00
C TRP A 25 12.39 -27.39 10.11
N ASN A 26 11.35 -28.22 9.98
CA ASN A 26 11.44 -29.68 10.05
C ASN A 26 12.28 -30.27 8.89
N ILE A 27 12.43 -29.55 7.78
CA ILE A 27 13.13 -30.02 6.57
C ILE A 27 14.40 -29.20 6.26
N GLN A 28 14.62 -28.09 6.94
CA GLN A 28 15.68 -27.12 6.60
C GLN A 28 17.08 -27.75 6.54
N SER A 29 17.39 -28.68 7.44
CA SER A 29 18.70 -29.36 7.44
C SER A 29 18.91 -30.21 6.19
N LYS A 30 17.88 -30.92 5.71
CA LYS A 30 17.92 -31.72 4.48
C LYS A 30 18.06 -30.83 3.24
N VAL A 31 17.36 -29.70 3.21
CA VAL A 31 17.47 -28.71 2.13
C VAL A 31 18.88 -28.12 2.05
N LYS A 32 19.43 -27.65 3.18
CA LYS A 32 20.82 -27.14 3.23
C LYS A 32 21.85 -28.18 2.82
N THR A 33 21.65 -29.44 3.18
CA THR A 33 22.54 -30.53 2.76
C THR A 33 22.46 -30.76 1.26
N ALA A 34 21.26 -30.76 0.67
CA ALA A 34 21.08 -30.91 -0.77
C ALA A 34 21.69 -29.73 -1.56
N GLU A 35 21.51 -28.49 -1.09
CA GLU A 35 22.11 -27.30 -1.70
C GLU A 35 23.64 -27.37 -1.73
N LYS A 36 24.26 -27.81 -0.62
CA LYS A 36 25.72 -27.94 -0.49
C LYS A 36 26.34 -29.01 -1.38
N ALA A 37 25.55 -29.92 -1.93
CA ALA A 37 26.05 -30.94 -2.86
C ALA A 37 26.47 -30.35 -4.22
N TYR A 38 26.05 -29.13 -4.53
CA TYR A 38 26.32 -28.46 -5.79
C TYR A 38 27.46 -27.44 -5.70
N SER A 39 28.26 -27.35 -6.76
CA SER A 39 29.41 -26.45 -6.83
C SER A 39 28.98 -24.99 -6.98
N PHE A 40 29.64 -24.09 -6.24
CA PHE A 40 29.52 -22.64 -6.43
C PHE A 40 29.95 -22.17 -7.83
N ASN A 41 30.74 -22.97 -8.55
CA ASN A 41 31.18 -22.68 -9.91
C ASN A 41 30.16 -23.12 -10.97
N ASP A 42 29.08 -23.81 -10.59
CA ASP A 42 28.00 -24.12 -11.52
C ASP A 42 27.33 -22.81 -11.99
N PRO A 43 27.14 -22.58 -13.31
CA PRO A 43 26.58 -21.34 -13.83
C PRO A 43 25.15 -21.05 -13.31
N ASN A 44 24.43 -22.07 -12.87
CA ASN A 44 23.08 -21.96 -12.32
C ASN A 44 23.05 -21.87 -10.78
N TYR A 45 24.20 -21.98 -10.10
CA TYR A 45 24.27 -21.88 -8.63
C TYR A 45 23.70 -20.56 -8.11
N LYS A 46 23.95 -19.45 -8.81
CA LYS A 46 23.40 -18.13 -8.47
C LYS A 46 21.87 -18.12 -8.40
N PHE A 47 21.20 -18.93 -9.21
CA PHE A 47 19.74 -19.03 -9.20
C PHE A 47 19.24 -19.89 -8.05
N LEU A 48 19.91 -21.01 -7.77
CA LEU A 48 19.65 -21.78 -6.56
C LEU A 48 19.78 -20.90 -5.30
N TYR A 49 20.88 -20.14 -5.21
CA TYR A 49 21.11 -19.21 -4.10
C TYR A 49 20.03 -18.13 -4.01
N ALA A 50 19.60 -17.57 -5.15
CA ALA A 50 18.53 -16.57 -5.19
C ALA A 50 17.19 -17.14 -4.71
N ILE A 51 16.80 -18.34 -5.15
CA ILE A 51 15.55 -18.99 -4.73
C ILE A 51 15.60 -19.31 -3.23
N SER A 52 16.72 -19.87 -2.74
CA SER A 52 16.91 -20.20 -1.33
C SER A 52 16.90 -18.96 -0.43
N THR A 53 17.60 -17.91 -0.83
CA THR A 53 17.64 -16.63 -0.11
C THR A 53 16.27 -15.95 -0.14
N GLY A 54 15.59 -15.96 -1.29
CA GLY A 54 14.23 -15.45 -1.45
C GLY A 54 13.28 -16.14 -0.46
N PHE A 55 13.19 -17.47 -0.53
CA PHE A 55 12.37 -18.25 0.39
C PHE A 55 12.70 -18.00 1.87
N GLY A 56 13.99 -17.90 2.21
CA GLY A 56 14.43 -17.68 3.59
C GLY A 56 14.12 -16.29 4.16
N LYS A 57 14.05 -15.26 3.31
CA LYS A 57 13.72 -13.88 3.68
C LYS A 57 12.23 -13.58 3.60
N SER A 58 11.50 -14.30 2.75
CA SER A 58 10.07 -14.10 2.56
C SER A 58 9.25 -14.53 3.77
N GLU A 59 8.15 -13.81 3.97
CA GLU A 59 7.13 -14.14 4.96
C GLU A 59 6.08 -15.09 4.37
N LYS A 60 5.00 -15.30 5.11
CA LYS A 60 3.85 -16.06 4.65
C LYS A 60 3.19 -15.34 3.48
N LEU A 61 3.00 -16.05 2.37
CA LEU A 61 2.31 -15.51 1.19
C LEU A 61 0.86 -15.10 1.55
N SER A 62 0.30 -14.12 0.84
CA SER A 62 -1.13 -13.81 0.97
C SER A 62 -1.99 -14.91 0.33
N LEU A 63 -3.20 -15.15 0.86
CA LEU A 63 -4.12 -16.13 0.28
C LEU A 63 -4.53 -15.75 -1.16
N ALA A 64 -4.60 -14.45 -1.46
CA ALA A 64 -4.91 -13.95 -2.79
C ALA A 64 -3.84 -14.32 -3.83
N ASN A 65 -2.56 -14.33 -3.43
CA ASN A 65 -1.45 -14.73 -4.30
C ASN A 65 -1.31 -16.26 -4.39
N LEU A 66 -1.69 -17.00 -3.33
CA LEU A 66 -1.78 -18.46 -3.35
C LEU A 66 -2.90 -18.97 -4.29
N SER A 67 -4.00 -18.24 -4.41
CA SER A 67 -5.23 -18.71 -5.09
C SER A 67 -5.25 -18.38 -6.60
N LYS A 68 -4.09 -18.33 -7.25
CA LYS A 68 -3.95 -18.00 -8.68
C LYS A 68 -2.96 -18.94 -9.37
N ASP A 69 -3.20 -19.24 -10.64
CA ASP A 69 -2.23 -19.93 -11.49
C ASP A 69 -0.96 -19.11 -11.68
N ASN A 70 0.21 -19.73 -11.59
CA ASN A 70 1.49 -19.09 -11.87
C ASN A 70 2.36 -19.94 -12.79
N VAL A 71 3.17 -19.29 -13.62
CA VAL A 71 4.27 -19.92 -14.36
C VAL A 71 5.59 -19.40 -13.84
N GLY A 72 6.59 -20.26 -13.80
CA GLY A 72 7.84 -19.96 -13.12
C GLY A 72 8.98 -20.84 -13.55
N VAL A 73 9.97 -20.97 -12.67
CA VAL A 73 11.11 -21.87 -12.82
C VAL A 73 11.28 -22.73 -11.58
N ALA A 74 11.93 -23.88 -11.74
CA ALA A 74 12.22 -24.84 -10.68
C ALA A 74 13.63 -25.40 -10.81
N ILE A 75 14.21 -25.80 -9.68
CA ILE A 75 15.48 -26.55 -9.61
C ILE A 75 15.22 -27.80 -8.78
N VAL A 76 15.58 -28.97 -9.33
CA VAL A 76 15.46 -30.26 -8.63
C VAL A 76 16.84 -30.63 -8.08
N LEU A 77 16.94 -30.73 -6.75
CA LEU A 77 18.20 -30.90 -6.02
C LEU A 77 18.58 -32.36 -5.74
N SER A 78 17.84 -33.32 -6.31
CA SER A 78 18.00 -34.74 -6.03
C SER A 78 18.26 -35.58 -7.28
N GLU A 79 18.62 -34.94 -8.39
CA GLU A 79 18.95 -35.68 -9.61
C GLU A 79 20.45 -35.96 -9.66
N PRO A 80 20.86 -37.19 -10.03
CA PRO A 80 22.26 -37.56 -10.18
C PRO A 80 22.93 -36.91 -11.42
N SER A 81 22.50 -35.72 -11.86
CA SER A 81 23.15 -34.95 -12.92
C SER A 81 24.41 -34.27 -12.39
N SER A 82 25.41 -34.11 -13.26
CA SER A 82 26.69 -33.46 -12.94
C SER A 82 26.62 -31.95 -12.68
N GLY A 83 25.42 -31.35 -12.74
CA GLY A 83 25.20 -29.92 -12.54
C GLY A 83 23.74 -29.56 -12.29
N LEU A 84 23.51 -28.30 -11.94
CA LEU A 84 22.19 -27.72 -11.68
C LEU A 84 21.45 -27.43 -12.99
N VAL A 85 20.23 -27.93 -13.10
CA VAL A 85 19.34 -27.68 -14.23
C VAL A 85 18.15 -26.86 -13.75
N VAL A 86 17.89 -25.74 -14.43
CA VAL A 86 16.69 -24.94 -14.22
C VAL A 86 15.62 -25.40 -15.20
N TYR A 87 14.50 -25.84 -14.66
CA TYR A 87 13.33 -26.29 -15.39
C TYR A 87 12.26 -25.19 -15.40
N PRO A 88 11.40 -25.12 -16.43
CA PRO A 88 10.14 -24.39 -16.34
C PRO A 88 9.26 -24.98 -15.23
N ALA A 89 8.37 -24.17 -14.67
CA ALA A 89 7.47 -24.60 -13.61
C ALA A 89 6.05 -24.07 -13.81
N LYS A 90 5.08 -24.81 -13.29
CA LYS A 90 3.67 -24.42 -13.25
C LYS A 90 3.12 -24.65 -11.84
N TYR A 91 2.38 -23.65 -11.37
CA TYR A 91 1.53 -23.71 -10.21
C TYR A 91 0.09 -23.51 -10.69
N THR A 92 -0.82 -24.40 -10.31
CA THR A 92 -2.22 -24.37 -10.74
C THR A 92 -3.12 -24.38 -9.51
N PHE A 93 -4.08 -23.47 -9.44
CA PHE A 93 -5.09 -23.43 -8.38
C PHE A 93 -6.48 -23.56 -8.99
N ASP A 94 -7.14 -24.67 -8.72
CA ASP A 94 -8.52 -24.92 -9.18
C ASP A 94 -9.33 -25.62 -8.09
N ASN A 95 -10.56 -25.15 -7.86
CA ASN A 95 -11.49 -25.72 -6.88
C ASN A 95 -10.87 -25.97 -5.48
N ASN A 96 -10.11 -24.98 -4.97
CA ASN A 96 -9.37 -25.05 -3.70
C ASN A 96 -8.33 -26.18 -3.62
N LYS A 97 -7.90 -26.70 -4.77
CA LYS A 97 -6.82 -27.68 -4.89
C LYS A 97 -5.67 -27.09 -5.68
N ILE A 98 -4.47 -27.57 -5.36
CA ILE A 98 -3.23 -27.08 -5.94
C ILE A 98 -2.52 -28.18 -6.70
N ASN A 99 -1.85 -27.82 -7.79
CA ASN A 99 -0.77 -28.60 -8.36
C ASN A 99 0.50 -27.76 -8.50
N ILE A 100 1.65 -28.30 -8.11
CA ILE A 100 2.97 -27.66 -8.29
C ILE A 100 3.88 -28.63 -9.04
N SER A 101 4.33 -28.20 -10.22
CA SER A 101 5.06 -29.09 -11.12
C SER A 101 6.29 -28.41 -11.72
N ALA A 102 7.43 -29.08 -11.63
CA ALA A 102 8.58 -28.82 -12.49
C ALA A 102 8.34 -29.49 -13.85
N VAL A 103 8.24 -28.70 -14.91
CA VAL A 103 7.82 -29.15 -16.24
C VAL A 103 9.00 -29.74 -17.00
N ARG A 104 8.80 -30.93 -17.55
CA ARG A 104 9.82 -31.72 -18.24
C ARG A 104 9.30 -32.31 -19.53
N SER A 105 10.22 -32.59 -20.43
CA SER A 105 9.90 -33.33 -21.66
C SER A 105 9.39 -34.72 -21.32
N LYS A 106 8.21 -35.08 -21.82
CA LYS A 106 7.67 -36.45 -21.71
C LYS A 106 8.49 -37.48 -22.50
N THR A 107 9.25 -37.04 -23.51
CA THR A 107 10.04 -37.91 -24.39
C THR A 107 11.49 -38.05 -23.96
N THR A 108 12.11 -36.96 -23.48
CA THR A 108 13.54 -36.95 -23.13
C THR A 108 13.80 -36.91 -21.62
N GLY A 109 12.78 -36.67 -20.80
CA GLY A 109 12.92 -36.48 -19.35
C GLY A 109 13.62 -35.19 -18.92
N GLY A 110 14.29 -34.49 -19.85
CA GLY A 110 15.05 -33.26 -19.64
C GLY A 110 14.42 -32.01 -20.28
N VAL A 111 15.27 -31.01 -20.54
CA VAL A 111 14.87 -29.68 -21.03
C VAL A 111 14.98 -29.61 -22.56
N THR A 112 13.85 -29.41 -23.25
CA THR A 112 13.83 -29.15 -24.72
C THR A 112 14.33 -27.74 -25.05
N ASP A 113 14.61 -27.44 -26.32
CA ASP A 113 15.10 -26.10 -26.69
C ASP A 113 14.06 -24.99 -26.42
N ASP A 114 12.76 -25.25 -26.65
CA ASP A 114 11.67 -24.34 -26.27
C ASP A 114 11.66 -24.06 -24.75
N MET A 115 12.05 -25.04 -23.94
CA MET A 115 12.17 -24.89 -22.48
C MET A 115 13.44 -24.11 -22.08
N LYS A 116 14.56 -24.30 -22.79
CA LYS A 116 15.78 -23.52 -22.56
C LYS A 116 15.55 -22.05 -22.89
N GLU A 117 14.85 -21.75 -24.00
CA GLU A 117 14.51 -20.38 -24.39
C GLU A 117 13.65 -19.71 -23.31
N TYR A 118 12.60 -20.40 -22.84
CA TYR A 118 11.75 -19.92 -21.74
C TYR A 118 12.57 -19.62 -20.48
N VAL A 119 13.40 -20.57 -20.04
CA VAL A 119 14.22 -20.42 -18.84
C VAL A 119 15.19 -19.26 -18.99
N GLN A 120 15.86 -19.14 -20.13
CA GLN A 120 16.80 -18.04 -20.38
C GLN A 120 16.10 -16.68 -20.30
N LYS A 121 14.94 -16.52 -20.94
CA LYS A 121 14.17 -15.27 -20.87
C LYS A 121 13.65 -15.03 -19.45
N TYR A 122 13.18 -16.07 -18.76
CA TYR A 122 12.69 -15.92 -17.39
C TYR A 122 13.79 -15.43 -16.43
N LEU A 123 15.02 -15.89 -16.62
CA LEU A 123 16.12 -15.55 -15.72
C LEU A 123 16.81 -14.22 -16.06
N TYR A 124 16.76 -13.77 -17.32
CA TYR A 124 17.59 -12.64 -17.78
C TYR A 124 16.83 -11.55 -18.55
N LYS A 125 15.62 -11.84 -19.06
CA LYS A 125 14.84 -10.98 -19.96
C LYS A 125 13.34 -11.18 -19.71
N MET A 126 12.92 -10.91 -18.48
CA MET A 126 11.58 -11.24 -17.98
C MET A 126 10.47 -10.65 -18.87
N GLU A 127 10.71 -9.45 -19.40
CA GLU A 127 9.86 -8.74 -20.35
C GLU A 127 9.63 -9.49 -21.67
N GLU A 128 10.55 -10.37 -22.07
CA GLU A 128 10.44 -11.17 -23.30
C GLU A 128 9.78 -12.55 -23.07
N VAL A 129 9.55 -12.97 -21.83
CA VAL A 129 9.06 -14.34 -21.49
C VAL A 129 7.74 -14.67 -22.18
N GLY A 130 6.81 -13.70 -22.23
CA GLY A 130 5.50 -13.86 -22.84
C GLY A 130 5.53 -14.20 -24.34
N SER A 131 6.64 -13.90 -25.02
CA SER A 131 6.83 -14.22 -26.45
C SER A 131 7.07 -15.71 -26.71
N THR A 132 7.58 -16.44 -25.72
CA THR A 132 8.02 -17.84 -25.90
C THR A 132 6.87 -18.78 -26.18
N LYS A 133 7.13 -19.81 -26.99
CA LYS A 133 6.13 -20.85 -27.30
C LYS A 133 5.72 -21.63 -26.06
N LEU A 134 6.68 -21.96 -25.20
CA LEU A 134 6.40 -22.71 -23.98
C LEU A 134 5.57 -21.91 -22.99
N PHE A 135 5.80 -20.61 -22.82
CA PHE A 135 4.98 -19.77 -21.93
C PHE A 135 3.50 -19.97 -22.26
N ARG A 136 3.11 -19.79 -23.55
CA ARG A 136 1.71 -19.96 -24.01
C ARG A 136 1.15 -21.36 -23.74
N GLN A 137 1.97 -22.40 -23.90
CA GLN A 137 1.56 -23.78 -23.61
C GLN A 137 1.27 -23.97 -22.12
N LEU A 138 2.12 -23.44 -21.24
CA LEU A 138 1.93 -23.50 -19.78
C LEU A 138 0.70 -22.73 -19.30
N LEU A 139 0.23 -21.75 -20.06
CA LEU A 139 -1.00 -21.01 -19.74
C LEU A 139 -2.24 -21.86 -20.00
N SER A 140 -2.23 -22.62 -21.10
CA SER A 140 -3.34 -23.50 -21.48
C SER A 140 -3.34 -24.83 -20.74
N ASP A 141 -2.19 -25.24 -20.21
CA ASP A 141 -2.06 -26.49 -19.48
C ASP A 141 -2.74 -26.40 -18.11
N THR A 142 -3.68 -27.30 -17.88
CA THR A 142 -4.50 -27.40 -16.66
C THR A 142 -4.28 -28.77 -16.05
N PRO A 143 -3.11 -29.00 -15.42
CA PRO A 143 -2.81 -30.28 -14.80
C PRO A 143 -3.84 -30.58 -13.71
N LYS A 144 -4.13 -31.87 -13.51
CA LYS A 144 -5.07 -32.33 -12.49
C LYS A 144 -4.62 -31.83 -11.11
N THR A 145 -5.47 -31.07 -10.43
CA THR A 145 -5.21 -30.56 -9.08
C THR A 145 -5.72 -31.56 -8.03
N GLU A 146 -4.80 -32.09 -7.23
CA GLU A 146 -5.11 -33.01 -6.14
C GLU A 146 -4.58 -32.53 -4.79
N GLY A 147 -3.68 -31.54 -4.78
CA GLY A 147 -3.06 -31.04 -3.57
C GLY A 147 -4.03 -30.27 -2.69
N ILE A 148 -4.04 -30.60 -1.40
CA ILE A 148 -4.77 -29.84 -0.38
C ILE A 148 -3.79 -28.93 0.35
N PHE A 149 -4.26 -27.79 0.85
CA PHE A 149 -3.42 -26.88 1.62
C PHE A 149 -3.96 -26.62 3.02
N THR A 150 -3.03 -26.39 3.94
CA THR A 150 -3.24 -25.86 5.27
C THR A 150 -2.25 -24.72 5.51
N GLN A 151 -2.27 -24.12 6.70
CA GLN A 151 -1.42 -22.99 7.03
C GLN A 151 -1.01 -22.99 8.50
N ASN A 152 0.18 -22.45 8.76
CA ASN A 152 0.63 -22.05 10.08
C ASN A 152 0.86 -20.52 10.10
N SER A 153 1.50 -19.99 11.14
CA SER A 153 1.80 -18.55 11.25
C SER A 153 2.78 -18.04 10.19
N SER A 154 3.61 -18.92 9.64
CA SER A 154 4.81 -18.56 8.87
C SER A 154 4.76 -18.97 7.40
N GLU A 155 3.91 -19.94 7.03
CA GLU A 155 3.81 -20.43 5.64
C GLU A 155 2.48 -21.17 5.36
N PHE A 156 2.21 -21.37 4.06
CA PHE A 156 1.25 -22.38 3.62
C PHE A 156 1.94 -23.72 3.42
N ILE A 157 1.20 -24.79 3.70
CA ILE A 157 1.67 -26.17 3.59
C ILE A 157 0.74 -26.87 2.62
N ILE A 158 1.28 -27.37 1.51
CA ILE A 158 0.52 -28.04 0.45
C ILE A 158 0.93 -29.51 0.44
N SER A 159 -0.05 -30.40 0.56
CA SER A 159 0.13 -31.84 0.47
C SER A 159 -0.43 -32.32 -0.87
N GLU A 160 0.48 -32.64 -1.77
CA GLU A 160 0.23 -33.35 -3.03
C GLU A 160 0.59 -34.84 -2.86
N PRO A 161 0.10 -35.74 -3.73
CA PRO A 161 0.52 -37.14 -3.69
C PRO A 161 2.05 -37.27 -3.73
N ASN A 162 2.64 -37.91 -2.71
CA ASN A 162 4.08 -38.13 -2.55
C ASN A 162 4.91 -36.86 -2.29
N THR A 163 4.30 -35.68 -2.09
CA THR A 163 5.05 -34.43 -1.96
C THR A 163 4.42 -33.50 -0.92
N LEU A 164 5.27 -32.96 -0.05
CA LEU A 164 4.95 -31.91 0.89
C LEU A 164 5.66 -30.62 0.47
N SER A 165 4.91 -29.53 0.34
CA SER A 165 5.43 -28.25 -0.13
C SER A 165 5.17 -27.14 0.88
N PHE A 166 6.18 -26.30 1.09
CA PHE A 166 6.11 -25.11 1.94
C PHE A 166 6.16 -23.87 1.05
N VAL A 167 5.21 -22.95 1.24
CA VAL A 167 5.07 -21.76 0.39
C VAL A 167 5.24 -20.49 1.20
N ARG A 168 6.16 -19.65 0.72
CA ARG A 168 6.44 -18.31 1.24
C ARG A 168 6.52 -17.33 0.08
N GLY A 169 6.44 -16.05 0.36
CA GLY A 169 6.61 -15.03 -0.66
C GLY A 169 6.38 -13.62 -0.16
N ASP A 170 6.34 -12.71 -1.11
CA ASP A 170 6.04 -11.30 -0.92
C ASP A 170 5.04 -10.84 -2.01
N GLU A 171 5.00 -9.55 -2.31
CA GLU A 171 4.12 -8.99 -3.33
C GLU A 171 4.58 -9.33 -4.76
N ASP A 172 5.87 -9.61 -4.97
CA ASP A 172 6.49 -9.80 -6.28
C ASP A 172 6.75 -11.27 -6.61
N TRP A 173 7.03 -12.09 -5.60
CA TRP A 173 7.49 -13.47 -5.74
C TRP A 173 6.78 -14.44 -4.82
N MET A 174 6.48 -15.62 -5.38
CA MET A 174 6.11 -16.82 -4.63
C MET A 174 7.24 -17.83 -4.76
N PHE A 175 7.75 -18.28 -3.61
CA PHE A 175 8.76 -19.30 -3.50
C PHE A 175 8.17 -20.56 -2.86
N VAL A 176 8.53 -21.72 -3.42
CA VAL A 176 8.06 -23.01 -2.91
C VAL A 176 9.25 -23.92 -2.69
N VAL A 177 9.28 -24.60 -1.55
CA VAL A 177 10.19 -25.73 -1.33
C VAL A 177 9.36 -26.99 -1.15
N SER A 178 9.49 -27.92 -2.08
CA SER A 178 8.84 -29.22 -2.06
C SER A 178 9.82 -30.31 -1.67
N ILE A 179 9.34 -31.29 -0.90
CA ILE A 179 10.10 -32.47 -0.48
C ILE A 179 9.22 -33.73 -0.58
N ASP A 180 9.81 -34.91 -0.72
CA ASP A 180 9.04 -36.17 -0.58
C ASP A 180 8.26 -36.20 0.74
N ASP A 181 6.98 -36.58 0.71
CA ASP A 181 6.14 -36.66 1.92
C ASP A 181 6.66 -37.68 2.96
N LYS A 182 7.48 -38.65 2.52
CA LYS A 182 8.19 -39.64 3.35
C LYS A 182 9.61 -39.21 3.77
N TYR A 183 9.93 -37.92 3.70
CA TYR A 183 11.27 -37.39 4.00
C TYR A 183 11.83 -37.77 5.38
N LYS A 184 10.97 -38.07 6.36
CA LYS A 184 11.37 -38.53 7.70
C LYS A 184 12.08 -39.89 7.65
N THR A 185 11.70 -40.74 6.69
CA THR A 185 12.29 -42.08 6.49
C THR A 185 13.37 -42.13 5.41
N PHE A 186 13.39 -41.14 4.51
CA PHE A 186 14.40 -41.09 3.45
C PHE A 186 15.65 -40.35 3.91
N ALA A 187 16.81 -40.98 3.72
CA ALA A 187 18.11 -40.35 3.97
C ALA A 187 18.31 -39.14 3.03
N SER A 188 17.99 -39.33 1.75
CA SER A 188 18.14 -38.35 0.67
C SER A 188 16.83 -38.19 -0.09
N PRO A 189 15.82 -37.50 0.50
CA PRO A 189 14.56 -37.25 -0.17
C PRO A 189 14.76 -36.29 -1.36
N ARG A 190 13.88 -36.42 -2.35
CA ARG A 190 13.76 -35.47 -3.44
C ARG A 190 13.36 -34.10 -2.91
N ILE A 191 14.08 -33.08 -3.34
CA ILE A 191 13.80 -31.68 -3.02
C ILE A 191 13.69 -30.90 -4.33
N ILE A 192 12.67 -30.06 -4.43
CA ILE A 192 12.46 -29.15 -5.56
C ILE A 192 12.22 -27.75 -5.02
N MET A 193 12.93 -26.77 -5.57
CA MET A 193 12.76 -25.37 -5.23
C MET A 193 12.18 -24.63 -6.42
N TYR A 194 11.18 -23.79 -6.18
CA TYR A 194 10.45 -23.06 -7.21
C TYR A 194 10.50 -21.55 -6.95
N ALA A 195 10.47 -20.79 -8.03
CA ALA A 195 10.23 -19.36 -8.00
C ALA A 195 9.23 -18.96 -9.08
N PHE A 196 8.18 -18.29 -8.65
CA PHE A 196 7.09 -17.79 -9.48
C PHE A 196 6.99 -16.28 -9.30
N LYS A 197 7.01 -15.53 -10.40
CA LYS A 197 6.82 -14.09 -10.35
C LYS A 197 5.33 -13.80 -10.41
N ILE A 198 4.80 -13.15 -9.40
CA ILE A 198 3.35 -12.99 -9.19
C ILE A 198 2.74 -12.07 -10.24
N ASN A 199 3.50 -11.09 -10.75
CA ASN A 199 2.99 -10.12 -11.73
C ASN A 199 2.78 -10.67 -13.16
N ILE A 200 3.14 -11.93 -13.43
CA ILE A 200 2.91 -12.62 -14.71
C ILE A 200 1.94 -13.81 -14.54
N SER A 201 1.04 -13.72 -13.54
CA SER A 201 0.20 -14.82 -13.08
C SER A 201 -1.31 -14.51 -13.05
N GLY A 202 -2.19 -15.52 -12.92
CA GLY A 202 -3.65 -15.37 -12.79
C GLY A 202 -4.43 -15.11 -14.10
N ARG A 203 -5.66 -14.56 -14.01
CA ARG A 203 -6.51 -14.24 -15.18
C ARG A 203 -5.89 -13.21 -16.16
N ASP A 204 -4.82 -12.54 -15.76
CA ASP A 204 -4.02 -11.62 -16.57
C ASP A 204 -3.09 -12.32 -17.59
N ILE A 205 -2.97 -13.65 -17.47
CA ILE A 205 -2.21 -14.52 -18.36
C ILE A 205 -2.80 -14.60 -19.79
N PHE A 206 -4.11 -14.45 -19.97
CA PHE A 206 -4.82 -14.94 -21.17
C PHE A 206 -4.99 -13.96 -22.34
N ASN A 207 -4.50 -12.72 -22.29
CA ASN A 207 -4.72 -11.76 -23.39
C ASN A 207 -3.45 -11.47 -24.22
N ILE A 208 -3.02 -12.48 -24.99
CA ILE A 208 -1.73 -12.56 -25.70
C ILE A 208 -1.73 -11.72 -27.01
N LYS A 209 -2.80 -10.98 -27.36
CA LYS A 209 -2.80 -10.02 -28.49
C LYS A 209 -2.34 -8.61 -28.13
N ASN A 210 -2.07 -8.35 -26.85
CA ASN A 210 -2.09 -7.01 -26.25
C ASN A 210 -0.82 -6.66 -25.45
N SER A 211 0.36 -7.22 -25.77
CA SER A 211 1.49 -7.18 -24.82
C SER A 211 2.35 -5.90 -24.83
N VAL A 212 2.20 -4.97 -25.76
CA VAL A 212 2.98 -3.71 -25.75
C VAL A 212 2.06 -2.50 -25.81
N ASP A 213 1.18 -2.40 -26.81
CA ASP A 213 0.22 -1.29 -26.92
C ASP A 213 -0.82 -1.27 -25.79
N ASP A 214 -1.09 -2.42 -25.19
CA ASP A 214 -2.02 -2.55 -24.07
C ASP A 214 -1.32 -2.57 -22.72
N MET A 215 0.00 -2.73 -22.70
CA MET A 215 0.82 -2.40 -21.53
C MET A 215 0.98 -0.88 -21.46
N GLU A 216 1.12 -0.20 -22.60
CA GLU A 216 1.07 1.24 -22.71
C GLU A 216 -0.35 1.78 -22.54
N LYS A 217 -1.42 1.12 -23.05
CA LYS A 217 -2.80 1.48 -22.70
C LYS A 217 -3.18 1.08 -21.29
N ARG A 218 -2.63 0.04 -20.66
CA ARG A 218 -2.84 -0.19 -19.22
C ARG A 218 -2.00 0.74 -18.38
N ARG A 219 -0.83 1.18 -18.83
CA ARG A 219 -0.10 2.28 -18.19
C ARG A 219 -0.87 3.57 -18.36
N ILE A 220 -1.40 3.86 -19.53
CA ILE A 220 -2.21 5.05 -19.84
C ILE A 220 -3.56 4.97 -19.13
N THR A 221 -4.28 3.85 -19.13
CA THR A 221 -5.56 3.63 -18.41
C THR A 221 -5.35 3.44 -16.91
N ARG A 222 -4.23 2.90 -16.42
CA ARG A 222 -3.91 2.91 -14.98
C ARG A 222 -3.46 4.30 -14.56
N VAL A 223 -2.73 5.04 -15.40
CA VAL A 223 -2.40 6.44 -15.16
C VAL A 223 -3.65 7.31 -15.32
N GLU A 224 -4.57 7.00 -16.22
CA GLU A 224 -5.84 7.71 -16.46
C GLU A 224 -6.88 7.31 -15.44
N ASN A 225 -6.90 6.07 -14.94
CA ASN A 225 -7.71 5.64 -13.80
C ASN A 225 -7.10 6.18 -12.51
N GLU A 226 -5.80 6.07 -12.27
CA GLU A 226 -5.13 6.75 -11.14
C GLU A 226 -5.30 8.28 -11.23
N LYS A 227 -5.43 8.85 -12.44
CA LYS A 227 -5.67 10.27 -12.67
C LYS A 227 -7.15 10.62 -12.54
N GLU A 228 -8.10 9.82 -13.02
CA GLU A 228 -9.54 9.93 -12.73
C GLU A 228 -9.83 9.67 -11.25
N GLU A 229 -9.08 8.80 -10.60
CA GLU A 229 -9.21 8.39 -9.19
C GLU A 229 -8.53 9.40 -8.28
N LYS A 230 -7.39 9.97 -8.68
CA LYS A 230 -6.88 11.23 -8.11
C LYS A 230 -7.81 12.39 -8.43
N GLU A 231 -8.57 12.40 -9.53
CA GLU A 231 -9.54 13.47 -9.78
C GLU A 231 -10.79 13.31 -8.90
N LYS A 232 -11.20 12.06 -8.59
CA LYS A 232 -12.33 11.73 -7.71
C LYS A 232 -11.99 11.83 -6.22
N SER A 233 -10.75 11.57 -5.81
CA SER A 233 -10.30 11.67 -4.41
C SER A 233 -8.83 12.16 -4.34
N PRO A 234 -8.53 13.39 -4.80
CA PRO A 234 -7.16 13.89 -4.96
C PRO A 234 -6.37 14.01 -3.68
N LEU A 235 -7.09 14.02 -2.56
CA LEU A 235 -6.57 14.31 -1.23
C LEU A 235 -6.52 13.06 -0.35
N PHE A 236 -6.88 11.87 -0.87
CA PHE A 236 -6.89 10.65 -0.05
C PHE A 236 -5.49 10.06 0.16
N HIS A 237 -5.25 9.53 1.36
CA HIS A 237 -3.95 9.04 1.77
C HIS A 237 -3.99 7.72 2.55
N ASP A 238 -3.75 6.60 1.84
CA ASP A 238 -3.99 5.23 2.34
C ASP A 238 -3.19 4.88 3.61
N LEU A 239 -1.95 5.39 3.76
CA LEU A 239 -1.04 4.99 4.86
C LEU A 239 -1.50 5.42 6.26
N ARG A 240 -2.21 6.56 6.40
CA ARG A 240 -2.53 7.12 7.73
C ARG A 240 -3.95 6.82 8.20
N THR A 241 -4.85 6.46 7.29
CA THR A 241 -6.23 6.12 7.67
C THR A 241 -6.32 4.71 8.25
N ASP A 242 -5.43 3.80 7.87
CA ASP A 242 -5.33 2.48 8.50
C ASP A 242 -4.81 2.53 9.95
N ASP A 243 -4.04 3.55 10.31
CA ASP A 243 -3.59 3.76 11.71
C ASP A 243 -4.79 3.89 12.66
N ILE A 244 -5.93 4.39 12.19
CA ILE A 244 -7.18 4.46 12.99
C ILE A 244 -7.57 3.07 13.50
N GLY A 245 -7.45 2.03 12.67
CA GLY A 245 -7.82 0.67 13.04
C GLY A 245 -6.95 0.12 14.17
N GLU A 246 -5.64 0.33 14.10
CA GLU A 246 -4.71 -0.10 15.14
C GLU A 246 -4.87 0.69 16.44
N LEU A 247 -5.04 2.01 16.34
CA LEU A 247 -5.30 2.87 17.50
C LEU A 247 -6.62 2.50 18.20
N LEU A 248 -7.67 2.17 17.46
CA LEU A 248 -8.94 1.73 18.02
C LEU A 248 -8.82 0.38 18.75
N LYS A 249 -8.01 -0.56 18.24
CA LYS A 249 -7.71 -1.83 18.93
C LYS A 249 -7.01 -1.58 20.26
N GLU A 250 -6.07 -0.64 20.31
CA GLU A 250 -5.43 -0.26 21.57
C GLU A 250 -6.42 0.45 22.51
N LEU A 251 -7.27 1.34 21.98
CA LEU A 251 -8.23 2.12 22.77
C LEU A 251 -9.18 1.23 23.59
N VAL A 252 -9.71 0.17 22.97
CA VAL A 252 -10.66 -0.76 23.62
C VAL A 252 -10.05 -1.63 24.72
N LEU A 253 -8.73 -1.55 24.92
CA LEU A 253 -8.06 -2.22 26.04
C LEU A 253 -7.95 -1.33 27.29
N LYS A 254 -8.25 -0.02 27.17
CA LYS A 254 -8.05 0.97 28.24
C LYS A 254 -9.38 1.49 28.80
N GLU A 255 -9.46 1.72 30.11
CA GLU A 255 -10.64 2.35 30.73
C GLU A 255 -10.72 3.85 30.39
N PRO A 256 -11.92 4.43 30.21
CA PRO A 256 -13.25 3.80 30.32
C PRO A 256 -13.73 3.09 29.04
N PHE A 257 -12.95 3.15 27.95
CA PHE A 257 -13.34 2.65 26.63
C PHE A 257 -13.47 1.13 26.54
N LYS A 258 -12.78 0.40 27.42
CA LYS A 258 -12.87 -1.06 27.54
C LYS A 258 -14.30 -1.55 27.73
N SER A 259 -15.13 -0.78 28.44
CA SER A 259 -16.54 -1.13 28.72
C SER A 259 -17.53 -0.47 27.74
N ASN A 260 -17.06 0.28 26.74
CA ASN A 260 -17.92 1.00 25.80
C ASN A 260 -18.40 0.08 24.66
N GLN A 261 -19.60 -0.46 24.81
CA GLN A 261 -20.22 -1.36 23.81
C GLN A 261 -20.51 -0.66 22.48
N GLU A 262 -20.80 0.64 22.48
CA GLU A 262 -21.07 1.39 21.25
C GLU A 262 -19.80 1.58 20.43
N LEU A 263 -18.66 1.82 21.09
CA LEU A 263 -17.35 1.86 20.47
C LEU A 263 -17.01 0.52 19.81
N GLN A 264 -17.17 -0.59 20.53
CA GLN A 264 -16.92 -1.93 19.98
C GLN A 264 -17.78 -2.19 18.73
N ARG A 265 -19.08 -1.85 18.76
CA ARG A 265 -19.96 -1.99 17.59
C ARG A 265 -19.54 -1.14 16.38
N ASN A 266 -18.96 0.04 16.61
CA ASN A 266 -18.45 0.88 15.53
C ASN A 266 -17.14 0.32 14.96
N ILE A 267 -16.27 -0.25 15.80
CA ILE A 267 -15.03 -0.90 15.39
C ILE A 267 -15.29 -2.18 14.59
N GLU A 268 -16.23 -3.03 15.02
CA GLU A 268 -16.60 -4.27 14.31
C GLU A 268 -17.08 -4.03 12.88
N LYS A 269 -17.58 -2.83 12.58
CA LYS A 269 -18.00 -2.44 11.23
C LYS A 269 -16.84 -2.02 10.33
N LEU A 270 -15.63 -1.83 10.87
CA LEU A 270 -14.40 -1.58 10.10
C LEU A 270 -13.79 -2.93 9.67
N ASP A 271 -14.60 -3.81 9.09
CA ASP A 271 -14.26 -5.20 8.77
C ASP A 271 -13.28 -5.36 7.59
N THR A 272 -12.94 -4.26 6.92
CA THR A 272 -11.92 -4.21 5.88
C THR A 272 -10.94 -3.07 6.12
N LYS A 273 -9.70 -3.22 5.60
CA LYS A 273 -8.66 -2.18 5.57
C LYS A 273 -9.25 -0.87 5.04
N ILE A 274 -9.03 0.26 5.70
CA ILE A 274 -9.61 1.53 5.27
C ILE A 274 -8.80 2.06 4.09
N THR A 275 -9.47 2.22 2.95
CA THR A 275 -8.88 2.65 1.69
C THR A 275 -9.70 3.79 1.09
N ARG A 276 -9.17 4.44 0.06
CA ARG A 276 -9.91 5.45 -0.73
C ARG A 276 -11.26 4.95 -1.23
N PHE A 277 -11.40 3.63 -1.42
CA PHE A 277 -12.56 3.02 -2.07
C PHE A 277 -13.72 2.77 -1.11
N ASN A 278 -13.42 2.41 0.14
CA ASN A 278 -14.42 2.09 1.16
C ASN A 278 -14.53 3.18 2.25
N LEU A 279 -13.73 4.25 2.21
CA LEU A 279 -13.80 5.36 3.15
C LEU A 279 -15.24 5.89 3.34
N LYS A 280 -15.99 5.99 2.24
CA LYS A 280 -17.40 6.41 2.24
C LYS A 280 -18.31 5.50 3.07
N GLU A 281 -17.97 4.22 3.16
CA GLU A 281 -18.74 3.20 3.90
C GLU A 281 -18.54 3.36 5.41
N TYR A 282 -17.49 4.08 5.81
CA TYR A 282 -17.09 4.30 7.19
C TYR A 282 -17.33 5.72 7.70
N ALA A 283 -17.95 6.60 6.90
CA ALA A 283 -18.29 7.97 7.32
C ALA A 283 -19.11 8.02 8.63
N PRO A 284 -20.11 7.15 8.88
CA PRO A 284 -20.81 7.13 10.18
C PRO A 284 -19.88 6.81 11.36
N GLN A 285 -18.94 5.88 11.17
CA GLN A 285 -17.98 5.44 12.18
C GLN A 285 -16.98 6.56 12.49
N PHE A 286 -16.43 7.24 11.47
CA PHE A 286 -15.57 8.41 11.69
C PHE A 286 -16.30 9.51 12.44
N ASN A 287 -17.58 9.79 12.10
CA ASN A 287 -18.36 10.77 12.84
C ASN A 287 -18.54 10.38 14.31
N TYR A 288 -18.75 9.10 14.60
CA TYR A 288 -18.79 8.59 15.97
C TYR A 288 -17.43 8.73 16.68
N PHE A 289 -16.31 8.42 16.02
CA PHE A 289 -14.99 8.53 16.63
C PHE A 289 -14.63 9.97 17.03
N LEU A 290 -15.15 10.97 16.32
CA LEU A 290 -15.01 12.37 16.70
C LEU A 290 -15.72 12.73 18.02
N THR A 291 -16.71 11.94 18.46
CA THR A 291 -17.45 12.20 19.71
C THR A 291 -16.83 11.53 20.94
N LEU A 292 -15.76 10.75 20.77
CA LEU A 292 -15.10 10.06 21.88
C LEU A 292 -14.47 11.08 22.85
N ASP A 293 -14.71 10.86 24.15
CA ASP A 293 -14.14 11.71 25.20
C ASP A 293 -12.79 11.17 25.68
N PHE A 294 -11.71 11.82 25.24
CA PHE A 294 -10.35 11.50 25.67
C PHE A 294 -9.88 12.30 26.90
N SER A 295 -10.78 12.98 27.63
CA SER A 295 -10.44 13.79 28.82
C SER A 295 -9.61 13.02 29.85
N THR A 296 -9.86 11.71 30.02
CA THR A 296 -9.12 10.83 30.93
C THR A 296 -7.72 10.44 30.44
N PHE A 297 -7.43 10.61 29.15
CA PHE A 297 -6.15 10.30 28.52
C PHE A 297 -5.26 11.52 28.31
N LYS A 298 -5.84 12.73 28.30
CA LYS A 298 -5.10 14.00 28.21
C LYS A 298 -4.27 14.25 29.49
N LYS A 299 -3.08 13.68 29.56
CA LYS A 299 -2.05 14.06 30.53
C LYS A 299 -1.13 15.09 29.89
N LYS A 300 -1.06 16.30 30.48
CA LYS A 300 -0.26 17.44 29.98
C LYS A 300 1.23 17.11 29.76
N ASP A 301 1.74 16.13 30.49
CA ASP A 301 3.17 15.83 30.55
C ASP A 301 3.58 14.61 29.69
N GLU A 302 2.62 13.96 29.02
CA GLU A 302 2.84 12.80 28.12
C GLU A 302 2.23 13.01 26.73
N PHE A 303 2.02 14.25 26.32
CA PHE A 303 1.47 14.65 25.01
C PHE A 303 2.13 13.89 23.84
N GLU A 304 3.46 13.71 23.90
CA GLU A 304 4.27 13.00 22.90
C GLU A 304 4.02 11.48 22.83
N LYS A 305 3.24 10.90 23.76
CA LYS A 305 2.88 9.47 23.82
C LYS A 305 1.39 9.21 23.54
N ASN A 306 0.60 10.25 23.28
CA ASN A 306 -0.85 10.13 23.20
C ASN A 306 -1.34 9.83 21.78
N GLU A 307 -0.78 8.81 21.12
CA GLU A 307 -1.17 8.42 19.75
C GLU A 307 -2.68 8.14 19.64
N LEU A 308 -3.33 7.71 20.74
CA LEU A 308 -4.78 7.53 20.79
C LEU A 308 -5.60 8.80 20.52
N LEU A 309 -5.07 9.99 20.86
CA LEU A 309 -5.73 11.26 20.56
C LEU A 309 -5.79 11.52 19.05
N ASN A 310 -4.91 10.89 18.26
CA ASN A 310 -4.92 11.00 16.81
C ASN A 310 -6.11 10.30 16.15
N ILE A 311 -6.87 9.47 16.87
CA ILE A 311 -8.11 8.87 16.33
C ILE A 311 -9.06 9.98 15.85
N GLN A 312 -9.22 11.06 16.61
CA GLN A 312 -10.10 12.17 16.23
C GLN A 312 -9.50 12.97 15.07
N HIS A 313 -8.18 13.24 15.11
CA HIS A 313 -7.49 13.93 14.03
C HIS A 313 -7.65 13.19 12.70
N LEU A 314 -7.29 11.91 12.68
CA LEU A 314 -7.32 11.07 11.48
C LEU A 314 -8.76 10.86 11.00
N SER A 315 -9.74 10.73 11.91
CA SER A 315 -11.16 10.65 11.54
C SER A 315 -11.68 11.94 10.90
N ALA A 316 -11.26 13.11 11.41
CA ALA A 316 -11.64 14.40 10.84
C ALA A 316 -11.02 14.56 9.45
N HIS A 317 -9.74 14.20 9.29
CA HIS A 317 -9.05 14.23 8.00
C HIS A 317 -9.72 13.30 6.98
N ALA A 318 -10.02 12.07 7.39
CA ALA A 318 -10.70 11.07 6.57
C ALA A 318 -12.10 11.52 6.14
N LEU A 319 -12.86 12.17 7.03
CA LEU A 319 -14.14 12.77 6.66
C LEU A 319 -13.97 13.94 5.69
N ALA A 320 -12.93 14.77 5.85
CA ALA A 320 -12.65 15.85 4.93
C ALA A 320 -12.38 15.33 3.51
N ASP A 321 -11.53 14.30 3.38
CA ASP A 321 -11.23 13.64 2.10
C ASP A 321 -12.49 13.01 1.49
N TYR A 322 -13.32 12.38 2.32
CA TYR A 322 -14.61 11.83 1.91
C TYR A 322 -15.52 12.92 1.33
N TYR A 323 -15.77 14.02 2.06
CA TYR A 323 -16.67 15.07 1.57
C TYR A 323 -16.11 15.78 0.33
N PHE A 324 -14.78 15.95 0.27
CA PHE A 324 -14.13 16.45 -0.93
C PHE A 324 -14.43 15.55 -2.13
N SER A 325 -14.34 14.23 -1.96
CA SER A 325 -14.62 13.25 -3.02
C SER A 325 -16.08 13.27 -3.50
N GLN A 326 -17.00 13.64 -2.62
CA GLN A 326 -18.42 13.77 -2.95
C GLN A 326 -18.76 15.13 -3.59
N GLY A 327 -17.79 16.03 -3.71
CA GLY A 327 -18.02 17.40 -4.19
C GLY A 327 -18.66 18.32 -3.14
N ASP A 328 -18.81 17.86 -1.90
CA ASP A 328 -19.29 18.68 -0.78
C ASP A 328 -18.10 19.41 -0.14
N TYR A 329 -17.65 20.44 -0.85
CA TYR A 329 -16.44 21.17 -0.48
C TYR A 329 -16.59 21.97 0.81
N ASP A 330 -17.80 22.39 1.19
CA ASP A 330 -18.02 23.12 2.44
C ASP A 330 -17.89 22.20 3.66
N GLN A 331 -18.42 20.98 3.58
CA GLN A 331 -18.16 19.96 4.61
C GLN A 331 -16.68 19.61 4.68
N ALA A 332 -16.00 19.44 3.53
CA ALA A 332 -14.57 19.17 3.49
C ALA A 332 -13.76 20.26 4.21
N ILE A 333 -14.04 21.54 3.93
CA ILE A 333 -13.43 22.69 4.60
C ILE A 333 -13.68 22.64 6.11
N GLY A 334 -14.92 22.32 6.52
CA GLY A 334 -15.28 22.17 7.93
C GLY A 334 -14.45 21.10 8.65
N PHE A 335 -14.30 19.92 8.04
CA PHE A 335 -13.56 18.82 8.64
C PHE A 335 -12.04 19.01 8.62
N TYR A 336 -11.46 19.61 7.57
CA TYR A 336 -10.06 20.01 7.56
C TYR A 336 -9.76 21.03 8.68
N LYS A 337 -10.65 22.00 8.92
CA LYS A 337 -10.51 22.94 10.05
C LYS A 337 -10.61 22.25 11.40
N LYS A 338 -11.49 21.26 11.56
CA LYS A 338 -11.56 20.43 12.77
C LYS A 338 -10.24 19.68 12.99
N ALA A 339 -9.68 19.06 11.96
CA ALA A 339 -8.38 18.37 12.03
C ALA A 339 -7.23 19.33 12.38
N ALA A 340 -7.30 20.59 11.95
CA ALA A 340 -6.27 21.58 12.26
C ALA A 340 -6.37 22.19 13.68
N PHE A 341 -7.57 22.31 14.24
CA PHE A 341 -7.80 23.12 15.45
C PHE A 341 -8.49 22.40 16.60
N ASP A 342 -9.50 21.60 16.30
CA ASP A 342 -10.28 20.91 17.33
C ASP A 342 -9.59 19.60 17.74
N PHE A 343 -8.98 18.94 16.75
CA PHE A 343 -8.27 17.66 16.87
C PHE A 343 -6.88 17.75 16.21
N PRO A 344 -5.98 18.63 16.70
CA PRO A 344 -4.64 18.76 16.14
C PRO A 344 -3.87 17.44 16.25
N TYR A 345 -2.93 17.22 15.32
CA TYR A 345 -2.13 16.00 15.31
C TYR A 345 -1.13 15.96 16.48
N GLU A 346 -1.12 14.85 17.20
CA GLU A 346 -0.37 14.63 18.43
C GLU A 346 0.87 13.79 18.09
N VAL A 347 2.03 14.44 18.02
CA VAL A 347 3.29 13.80 17.60
C VAL A 347 4.48 14.47 18.28
N SER A 348 5.50 13.67 18.63
CA SER A 348 6.73 14.14 19.29
C SER A 348 7.60 15.04 18.40
N SER A 349 7.48 14.90 17.08
CA SER A 349 8.25 15.65 16.10
C SER A 349 7.48 16.87 15.61
N GLY A 350 7.92 18.07 16.01
CA GLY A 350 7.38 19.33 15.48
C GLY A 350 7.41 19.39 13.95
N THR A 351 8.44 18.85 13.30
CA THR A 351 8.51 18.73 11.83
C THR A 351 7.39 17.87 11.25
N THR A 352 7.00 16.79 11.94
CA THR A 352 5.92 15.91 11.49
C THR A 352 4.56 16.57 11.66
N PHE A 353 4.36 17.30 12.77
CA PHE A 353 3.19 18.14 12.98
C PHE A 353 3.05 19.21 11.89
N ILE A 354 4.12 19.96 11.61
CA ILE A 354 4.11 21.01 10.58
C ILE A 354 3.81 20.42 9.20
N LYS A 355 4.40 19.28 8.84
CA LYS A 355 4.09 18.58 7.58
C LYS A 355 2.61 18.23 7.44
N ASP A 356 1.98 17.80 8.52
CA ASP A 356 0.55 17.51 8.53
C ASP A 356 -0.30 18.78 8.38
N MET A 357 0.04 19.85 9.10
CA MET A 357 -0.64 21.13 8.98
C MET A 357 -0.47 21.76 7.59
N GLU A 358 0.72 21.72 7.00
CA GLU A 358 0.99 22.20 5.63
C GLU A 358 0.13 21.50 4.60
N ARG A 359 -0.08 20.19 4.78
CA ARG A 359 -0.95 19.40 3.93
C ARG A 359 -2.41 19.82 4.11
N ILE A 360 -2.90 19.92 5.35
CA ILE A 360 -4.27 20.38 5.62
C ILE A 360 -4.51 21.77 5.01
N ILE A 361 -3.56 22.69 5.11
CA ILE A 361 -3.66 24.03 4.50
C ILE A 361 -3.72 23.93 2.97
N TYR A 362 -2.90 23.08 2.37
CA TYR A 362 -2.91 22.86 0.93
C TYR A 362 -4.26 22.28 0.45
N ASP A 363 -4.81 21.34 1.20
CA ASP A 363 -6.08 20.69 0.91
C ASP A 363 -7.29 21.61 1.16
N LEU A 364 -7.21 22.46 2.18
CA LEU A 364 -8.12 23.59 2.39
C LEU A 364 -8.11 24.54 1.19
N SER A 365 -6.93 24.87 0.65
CA SER A 365 -6.85 25.77 -0.51
C SER A 365 -7.59 25.22 -1.72
N LYS A 366 -7.43 23.91 -2.00
CA LYS A 366 -8.13 23.23 -3.09
C LYS A 366 -9.63 23.15 -2.84
N SER A 367 -10.03 22.83 -1.62
CA SER A 367 -11.45 22.76 -1.22
C SER A 367 -12.12 24.12 -1.35
N CYS A 368 -11.49 25.19 -0.87
CA CYS A 368 -11.97 26.55 -1.03
C CYS A 368 -12.08 26.95 -2.51
N TYR A 369 -11.09 26.62 -3.33
CA TYR A 369 -11.11 26.95 -4.75
C TYR A 369 -12.28 26.27 -5.47
N LYS A 370 -12.47 24.96 -5.22
CA LYS A 370 -13.56 24.15 -5.77
C LYS A 370 -14.94 24.58 -5.26
N ALA A 371 -15.03 25.10 -4.03
CA ALA A 371 -16.23 25.74 -3.48
C ALA A 371 -16.51 27.15 -4.04
N GLY A 372 -15.67 27.68 -4.93
CA GLY A 372 -15.79 29.07 -5.43
C GLY A 372 -15.31 30.14 -4.45
N ARG A 373 -14.73 29.76 -3.30
CA ARG A 373 -14.19 30.64 -2.25
C ARG A 373 -12.73 31.03 -2.56
N LYS A 374 -12.54 31.67 -3.72
CA LYS A 374 -11.21 31.92 -4.32
C LYS A 374 -10.27 32.73 -3.43
N ASP A 375 -10.77 33.78 -2.77
CA ASP A 375 -9.96 34.61 -1.88
C ASP A 375 -9.39 33.81 -0.69
N GLU A 376 -10.16 32.87 -0.13
CA GLU A 376 -9.67 31.96 0.91
C GLU A 376 -8.65 30.97 0.35
N ALA A 377 -8.88 30.46 -0.85
CA ALA A 377 -7.92 29.58 -1.52
C ALA A 377 -6.57 30.26 -1.73
N TYR A 378 -6.58 31.50 -2.22
CA TYR A 378 -5.39 32.33 -2.37
C TYR A 378 -4.70 32.56 -1.03
N GLY A 379 -5.47 32.91 0.01
CA GLY A 379 -4.95 33.10 1.36
C GLY A 379 -4.23 31.85 1.89
N TYR A 380 -4.81 30.66 1.73
CA TYR A 380 -4.15 29.43 2.19
C TYR A 380 -2.87 29.10 1.40
N LEU A 381 -2.86 29.30 0.08
CA LEU A 381 -1.64 29.12 -0.73
C LEU A 381 -0.56 30.13 -0.34
N LEU A 382 -0.93 31.39 -0.11
CA LEU A 382 0.00 32.42 0.39
C LEU A 382 0.57 32.05 1.75
N GLY A 383 -0.23 31.46 2.64
CA GLY A 383 0.24 30.93 3.93
C GLY A 383 1.37 29.90 3.77
N LEU A 384 1.26 29.00 2.79
CA LEU A 384 2.32 28.03 2.46
C LEU A 384 3.53 28.69 1.80
N ILE A 385 3.32 29.73 0.99
CA ILE A 385 4.43 30.44 0.34
C ILE A 385 5.27 31.24 1.35
N ILE A 386 4.65 31.74 2.43
CA ILE A 386 5.35 32.54 3.44
C ILE A 386 6.40 31.71 4.19
N ASP A 387 6.04 30.52 4.68
CA ASP A 387 6.95 29.72 5.52
C ASP A 387 6.60 28.23 5.49
N SER A 388 6.66 27.60 4.31
CA SER A 388 6.54 26.14 4.18
C SER A 388 7.89 25.46 3.88
N GLN A 389 8.11 24.27 4.45
CA GLN A 389 9.25 23.41 4.13
C GLN A 389 9.05 22.58 2.85
N ASN A 390 7.82 22.13 2.59
CA ASN A 390 7.58 21.08 1.58
C ASN A 390 6.67 21.55 0.44
N ASN A 391 5.85 22.57 0.66
CA ASN A 391 4.77 22.94 -0.24
C ASN A 391 4.93 24.32 -0.90
N GLU A 392 5.99 25.09 -0.62
CA GLU A 392 6.18 26.43 -1.21
C GLU A 392 6.12 26.43 -2.74
N ALA A 393 6.90 25.57 -3.39
CA ALA A 393 6.97 25.49 -4.85
C ALA A 393 5.63 25.06 -5.47
N LEU A 394 4.96 24.09 -4.82
CA LEU A 394 3.66 23.58 -5.26
C LEU A 394 2.57 24.64 -5.10
N ALA A 395 2.56 25.34 -3.96
CA ALA A 395 1.62 26.42 -3.68
C ALA A 395 1.83 27.62 -4.61
N THR A 396 3.09 27.97 -4.91
CA THR A 396 3.43 29.02 -5.87
C THR A 396 2.89 28.69 -7.26
N LYS A 397 3.11 27.45 -7.71
CA LYS A 397 2.61 26.98 -9.02
C LYS A 397 1.09 27.05 -9.09
N ASP A 398 0.40 26.53 -8.08
CA ASP A 398 -1.06 26.50 -8.07
C ASP A 398 -1.66 27.90 -7.94
N LEU A 399 -1.06 28.78 -7.15
CA LEU A 399 -1.50 30.17 -7.04
C LEU A 399 -1.38 30.87 -8.39
N LYS A 400 -0.23 30.77 -9.08
CA LYS A 400 -0.08 31.31 -10.45
C LYS A 400 -1.15 30.76 -11.39
N SER A 401 -1.41 29.45 -11.33
CA SER A 401 -2.45 28.81 -12.14
C SER A 401 -3.84 29.40 -11.86
N TYR A 402 -4.19 29.61 -10.59
CA TYR A 402 -5.48 30.17 -10.25
C TYR A 402 -5.61 31.64 -10.65
N LEU A 403 -4.57 32.46 -10.46
CA LEU A 403 -4.57 33.85 -10.91
C LEU A 403 -4.80 33.96 -12.42
N LEU A 404 -4.18 33.06 -13.20
CA LEU A 404 -4.35 33.00 -14.65
C LEU A 404 -5.77 32.55 -15.03
N ASP A 405 -6.28 31.47 -14.43
CA ASP A 405 -7.64 30.94 -14.68
C ASP A 405 -8.72 31.99 -14.36
N GLN A 406 -8.51 32.75 -13.28
CA GLN A 406 -9.44 33.77 -12.80
C GLN A 406 -9.22 35.15 -13.41
N LYS A 407 -8.19 35.31 -14.25
CA LYS A 407 -7.80 36.59 -14.87
C LYS A 407 -7.64 37.71 -13.84
N GLU A 408 -7.06 37.38 -12.69
CA GLU A 408 -6.78 38.36 -11.64
C GLU A 408 -5.78 39.39 -12.15
N GLU A 409 -6.01 40.67 -11.83
CA GLU A 409 -5.08 41.74 -12.20
C GLU A 409 -3.90 41.72 -11.23
N LYS A 410 -2.69 41.53 -11.77
CA LYS A 410 -1.49 41.28 -10.97
C LYS A 410 -1.15 42.44 -10.04
N ARG A 411 -1.27 43.69 -10.50
CA ARG A 411 -0.91 44.87 -9.69
C ARG A 411 -1.85 45.02 -8.50
N GLN A 412 -3.15 44.83 -8.71
CA GLN A 412 -4.15 44.85 -7.64
C GLN A 412 -3.91 43.71 -6.67
N PHE A 413 -3.61 42.50 -7.17
CA PHE A 413 -3.28 41.37 -6.30
C PHE A 413 -2.02 41.63 -5.45
N ALA A 414 -0.99 42.29 -6.01
CA ALA A 414 0.18 42.71 -5.25
C ALA A 414 -0.17 43.70 -4.12
N VAL A 415 -1.06 44.67 -4.39
CA VAL A 415 -1.56 45.62 -3.37
C VAL A 415 -2.35 44.91 -2.26
N ASP A 416 -3.17 43.92 -2.64
CA ASP A 416 -3.94 43.12 -1.69
C ASP A 416 -3.01 42.25 -0.83
N LEU A 417 -1.96 41.68 -1.43
CA LEU A 417 -0.93 40.90 -0.73
C LEU A 417 -0.13 41.76 0.25
N ASP A 418 0.30 42.95 -0.15
CA ASP A 418 0.99 43.92 0.72
C ASP A 418 0.11 44.36 1.90
N SER A 419 -1.20 44.48 1.66
CA SER A 419 -2.16 44.79 2.72
C SER A 419 -2.35 43.61 3.67
N ALA A 420 -2.47 42.40 3.13
CA ALA A 420 -2.66 41.17 3.90
C ALA A 420 -1.48 40.87 4.83
N THR A 421 -0.25 41.04 4.36
CA THR A 421 0.97 40.75 5.14
C THR A 421 1.15 41.67 6.36
N LYS A 422 0.54 42.87 6.33
CA LYS A 422 0.49 43.79 7.49
C LYS A 422 -0.46 43.32 8.59
N THR A 423 -1.34 42.36 8.29
CA THR A 423 -2.32 41.83 9.25
C THR A 423 -1.88 40.54 9.93
N ILE A 424 -0.67 40.05 9.64
CA ILE A 424 -0.11 38.84 10.26
C ILE A 424 -0.05 39.02 11.78
N LYS A 425 -0.69 38.10 12.50
CA LYS A 425 -0.74 38.08 13.97
C LYS A 425 -0.78 36.63 14.49
N PRO A 426 -0.34 36.38 15.74
CA PRO A 426 -0.52 35.08 16.40
C PRO A 426 -1.98 34.61 16.39
N GLY A 427 -2.18 33.34 16.06
CA GLY A 427 -3.48 32.67 16.14
C GLY A 427 -3.85 32.30 17.58
N LYS A 428 -5.10 31.88 17.78
CA LYS A 428 -5.66 31.59 19.12
C LYS A 428 -4.96 30.45 19.85
N ASN A 429 -4.36 29.50 19.12
CA ASN A 429 -3.68 28.34 19.69
C ASN A 429 -2.19 28.59 20.00
N GLY A 430 -1.66 29.79 19.72
CA GLY A 430 -0.25 30.15 19.99
C GLY A 430 0.79 29.53 19.05
N TYR A 431 0.42 28.54 18.24
CA TYR A 431 1.31 27.84 17.30
C TYR A 431 1.08 28.24 15.83
N SER A 432 -0.11 28.75 15.50
CA SER A 432 -0.43 29.26 14.17
C SER A 432 -0.25 30.78 14.09
N LEU A 433 -0.08 31.27 12.88
CA LEU A 433 -0.24 32.67 12.52
C LEU A 433 -1.49 32.82 11.65
N THR A 434 -2.14 33.98 11.77
CA THR A 434 -3.34 34.33 10.99
C THR A 434 -3.11 35.63 10.25
N PHE A 435 -3.76 35.80 9.10
CA PHE A 435 -3.78 37.05 8.35
C PHE A 435 -5.07 37.16 7.53
N ILE A 436 -5.38 38.37 7.08
CA ILE A 436 -6.59 38.70 6.35
C ILE A 436 -6.23 38.98 4.90
N PHE A 437 -6.69 38.14 3.97
CA PHE A 437 -6.57 38.36 2.54
C PHE A 437 -7.96 38.63 1.94
N LYS A 438 -8.15 39.80 1.30
CA LYS A 438 -9.46 40.25 0.76
C LYS A 438 -10.65 39.98 1.71
N ASN A 439 -10.52 40.41 2.97
CA ASN A 439 -11.49 40.22 4.07
C ASN A 439 -11.72 38.77 4.54
N LYS A 440 -10.89 37.83 4.12
CA LYS A 440 -10.93 36.44 4.57
C LYS A 440 -9.78 36.16 5.52
N GLU A 441 -10.09 35.76 6.75
CA GLU A 441 -9.08 35.33 7.72
C GLU A 441 -8.65 33.89 7.39
N VAL A 442 -7.36 33.72 7.16
CA VAL A 442 -6.70 32.44 6.89
C VAL A 442 -5.56 32.23 7.89
N PHE A 443 -5.04 31.01 7.97
CA PHE A 443 -3.97 30.65 8.89
C PHE A 443 -2.84 29.91 8.18
N PHE A 444 -1.65 29.96 8.79
CA PHE A 444 -0.51 29.13 8.43
C PHE A 444 0.28 28.76 9.69
N TYR A 445 1.10 27.72 9.58
CA TYR A 445 1.93 27.23 10.69
C TYR A 445 3.41 27.42 10.33
N PRO A 446 4.10 28.39 10.94
CA PRO A 446 5.52 28.58 10.67
C PRO A 446 6.34 27.43 11.25
N LEU A 447 7.44 27.10 10.57
CA LEU A 447 8.36 26.06 11.04
C LEU A 447 9.00 26.45 12.38
N SER A 448 9.38 27.73 12.49
CA SER A 448 9.97 28.30 13.68
C SER A 448 9.38 29.69 13.92
N ALA A 449 9.25 30.06 15.18
CA ALA A 449 8.79 31.39 15.55
C ALA A 449 9.83 32.44 15.12
N LYS A 450 9.42 33.31 14.20
CA LYS A 450 10.21 34.45 13.72
C LYS A 450 9.48 35.76 14.04
N PRO A 451 10.19 36.90 14.13
CA PRO A 451 9.56 38.21 14.16
C PRO A 451 8.60 38.41 12.96
N ILE A 452 7.46 39.07 13.19
CA ILE A 452 6.44 39.30 12.13
C ILE A 452 7.04 39.94 10.87
N LYS A 453 8.01 40.85 11.05
CA LYS A 453 8.72 41.51 9.95
C LYS A 453 9.46 40.53 9.02
N GLU A 454 9.92 39.39 9.52
CA GLU A 454 10.61 38.40 8.70
C GLU A 454 9.64 37.69 7.75
N TYR A 455 8.45 37.31 8.21
CA TYR A 455 7.41 36.75 7.34
C TYR A 455 6.98 37.75 6.25
N GLN A 456 6.88 39.04 6.61
CA GLN A 456 6.62 40.12 5.65
C GLN A 456 7.75 40.32 4.64
N GLN A 457 8.98 39.94 4.97
CA GLN A 457 10.10 40.00 4.03
C GLN A 457 10.19 38.73 3.18
N GLN A 458 9.90 37.55 3.75
CA GLN A 458 9.87 36.28 3.02
C GLN A 458 8.91 36.33 1.84
N ILE A 459 7.70 36.84 2.06
CA ILE A 459 6.73 37.01 0.97
C ILE A 459 7.24 37.96 -0.13
N LYS A 460 7.91 39.06 0.22
CA LYS A 460 8.48 39.99 -0.78
C LYS A 460 9.63 39.39 -1.58
N ASN A 461 10.34 38.45 -0.98
CA ASN A 461 11.44 37.72 -1.64
C ASN A 461 10.94 36.51 -2.44
N SER A 462 9.67 36.13 -2.30
CA SER A 462 9.10 34.94 -2.92
C SER A 462 8.95 35.08 -4.44
N GLU A 463 8.94 33.94 -5.13
CA GLU A 463 8.73 33.88 -6.57
C GLU A 463 7.36 34.46 -6.99
N ILE A 464 6.32 34.31 -6.16
CA ILE A 464 4.99 34.86 -6.48
C ILE A 464 5.00 36.39 -6.46
N TYR A 465 5.67 37.02 -5.50
CA TYR A 465 5.70 38.48 -5.42
C TYR A 465 6.44 39.10 -6.61
N ASN A 466 7.55 38.48 -7.04
CA ASN A 466 8.24 38.85 -8.27
C ASN A 466 7.35 38.68 -9.50
N TYR A 467 6.58 37.59 -9.59
CA TYR A 467 5.65 37.35 -10.69
C TYR A 467 4.51 38.39 -10.78
N LEU A 468 4.06 38.92 -9.63
CA LEU A 468 2.99 39.90 -9.53
C LEU A 468 3.44 41.33 -9.85
N THR A 469 4.73 41.64 -9.65
CA THR A 469 5.30 43.00 -9.79
C THR A 469 6.01 43.23 -11.13
N GLN A 470 6.18 42.16 -11.93
CA GLN A 470 6.53 42.19 -13.35
C GLN A 470 5.29 42.34 -14.22
#